data_AF-A0A521ICP1-F1
#
_entry.id   AF-A0A521ICP1-F1
#
_cell.length_a   1.000
_cell.length_b   1.000
_cell.length_c   1.000
_cell.angle_alpha   90.00
_cell.angle_beta   90.00
_cell.angle_gamma   90.00
#
_symmetry.space_group_name_H-M   'P 1'
#
loop_
_entity.id
_entity.type
_entity.pdbx_description
1 polymer ?
#
loop_
_entity_poly.entity_id
_entity_poly.type
_entity_poly.pdbx_seq_one_letter_code
_entity_poly.pdbx_strand_id
1 'polypeptide(L)' 'SYGMPVENAVKFASMNPAQVMKYSRQGALIPGFDADVVVFDKYCNVLATIIKGSIKKNIL' A
#
# COMPACT_ATOMS: atom_id res chain seq x y z
N SER A 1 -4.90 18.43 4.17
CA SER A 1 -3.93 17.60 4.93
C SER A 1 -4.13 17.88 6.41
N TYR A 2 -4.19 16.86 7.25
CA TYR A 2 -4.35 16.99 8.71
C TYR A 2 -3.03 17.24 9.45
N GLY A 3 -2.01 17.76 8.76
CA GLY A 3 -0.68 18.03 9.34
C GLY A 3 0.18 16.79 9.58
N MET A 4 -0.22 15.63 9.05
CA MET A 4 0.49 14.37 9.25
C MET A 4 1.45 14.05 8.09
N PRO A 5 2.65 13.51 8.36
CA PRO A 5 3.52 12.94 7.33
C PRO A 5 2.84 11.82 6.53
N VAL A 6 3.11 11.75 5.23
CA VAL A 6 2.48 10.79 4.31
C VAL A 6 2.79 9.34 4.71
N GLU A 7 3.99 9.10 5.25
CA GLU A 7 4.46 7.79 5.71
C GLU A 7 3.56 7.24 6.80
N ASN A 8 3.06 8.10 7.68
CA ASN A 8 2.15 7.68 8.74
C ASN A 8 0.74 7.43 8.20
N ALA A 9 0.27 8.24 7.25
CA ALA A 9 -0.99 7.99 6.57
C ALA A 9 -0.96 6.64 5.81
N VAL A 10 0.14 6.32 5.15
CA VAL A 10 0.36 5.02 4.49
C VAL A 10 0.35 3.89 5.50
N LYS A 11 1.05 4.01 6.65
CA LYS A 11 0.99 3.00 7.72
C LYS A 11 -0.42 2.76 8.24
N PHE A 12 -1.24 3.82 8.38
CA PHE A 12 -2.65 3.68 8.75
C PHE A 12 -3.48 2.95 7.70
N ALA A 13 -3.15 3.11 6.42
CA ALA A 13 -3.84 2.46 5.32
C ALA A 13 -3.36 1.02 5.03
N SER A 14 -2.15 0.63 5.48
CA SER A 14 -1.53 -0.65 5.12
C SER A 14 -1.11 -1.49 6.35
N MET A 15 -0.01 -1.13 7.00
CA MET A 15 0.64 -1.94 8.04
C MET A 15 -0.25 -2.11 9.28
N ASN A 16 -0.90 -1.04 9.74
CA ASN A 16 -1.68 -1.10 10.97
C ASN A 16 -2.88 -2.06 10.85
N PRO A 17 -3.71 -1.99 9.79
CA PRO A 17 -4.73 -3.01 9.52
C PRO A 17 -4.14 -4.42 9.39
N ALA A 18 -3.03 -4.59 8.67
CA ALA A 18 -2.40 -5.90 8.49
C ALA A 18 -1.97 -6.52 9.82
N GLN A 19 -1.42 -5.73 10.74
CA GLN A 19 -1.06 -6.18 12.09
C GLN A 19 -2.29 -6.56 12.92
N VAL A 20 -3.33 -5.71 12.95
CA VAL A 20 -4.57 -5.97 13.69
C VAL A 20 -5.28 -7.22 13.17
N MET A 21 -5.31 -7.41 11.85
CA MET A 21 -5.93 -8.56 11.18
C MET A 21 -5.03 -9.80 11.12
N LYS A 22 -3.77 -9.69 11.60
CA LYS A 22 -2.76 -10.76 11.59
C LYS A 22 -2.41 -11.27 10.18
N TYR A 23 -2.40 -10.38 9.18
CA TYR A 23 -1.88 -10.68 7.85
C TYR A 23 -0.36 -10.66 7.88
N SER A 24 0.26 -11.84 7.90
CA SER A 24 1.69 -12.02 8.17
C SER A 24 2.63 -11.55 7.05
N ARG A 25 2.12 -11.36 5.82
CA ARG A 25 2.91 -11.03 4.63
C ARG A 25 2.35 -9.85 3.83
N GLN A 26 1.61 -8.95 4.48
CA GLN A 26 0.98 -7.80 3.83
C GLN A 26 1.24 -6.51 4.61
N GLY A 27 0.95 -5.37 3.99
CA GLY A 27 1.00 -4.06 4.63
C GLY A 27 2.36 -3.34 4.57
N ALA A 28 3.42 -4.01 4.12
CA ALA A 28 4.73 -3.40 3.85
C ALA A 28 5.42 -4.00 2.61
N LEU A 29 6.34 -3.22 2.04
CA LEU A 29 7.22 -3.63 0.96
C LEU A 29 8.51 -4.24 1.53
N ILE A 30 8.48 -5.55 1.78
CA ILE A 30 9.59 -6.33 2.35
C ILE A 30 9.81 -7.59 1.49
N PRO A 31 11.05 -8.00 1.20
CA PRO A 31 11.30 -9.26 0.50
C PRO A 31 10.60 -10.45 1.18
N GLY A 32 9.89 -11.26 0.39
CA GLY A 32 9.10 -12.38 0.89
C GLY A 32 7.65 -12.05 1.26
N PHE A 33 7.25 -10.77 1.22
CA PHE A 33 5.85 -10.38 1.38
C PHE A 33 5.07 -10.55 0.07
N ASP A 34 3.75 -10.63 0.18
CA ASP A 34 2.87 -10.66 -0.98
C ASP A 34 3.03 -9.33 -1.74
N ALA A 35 3.20 -9.41 -3.06
CA ALA A 35 3.38 -8.24 -3.93
C ALA A 35 2.04 -7.52 -4.20
N ASP A 36 1.42 -7.05 -3.13
CA ASP A 36 0.23 -6.20 -3.11
C ASP A 36 0.67 -4.74 -2.99
N VAL A 37 0.62 -4.00 -4.10
CA VAL A 37 1.20 -2.65 -4.21
C VAL A 37 0.22 -1.69 -4.87
N VAL A 38 0.12 -0.49 -4.31
CA VAL A 38 -0.62 0.63 -4.90
C VAL A 38 0.38 1.75 -5.18
N VAL A 39 0.38 2.24 -6.43
CA VAL A 39 1.14 3.42 -6.84
C VAL A 39 0.16 4.58 -6.97
N PHE A 40 0.47 5.72 -6.35
CA PHE A 40 -0.37 6.91 -6.36
C PHE A 40 0.45 8.19 -6.49
N ASP A 41 -0.16 9.26 -7.01
CA ASP A 41 0.48 10.57 -7.16
C ASP A 41 0.39 11.41 -5.87
N LYS A 42 0.94 12.64 -5.89
CA LYS A 42 0.90 13.57 -4.76
C LYS A 42 -0.51 13.99 -4.30
N TYR A 43 -1.54 13.69 -5.09
CA TYR A 43 -2.95 13.95 -4.81
C TYR A 43 -3.70 12.68 -4.40
N CYS A 44 -2.99 11.56 -4.19
CA CYS A 44 -3.55 10.24 -3.88
C CYS A 44 -4.42 9.65 -5.01
N ASN A 45 -4.24 10.08 -6.26
CA ASN A 45 -4.86 9.40 -7.40
C ASN A 45 -4.15 8.07 -7.64
N VAL A 46 -4.91 6.97 -7.71
CA VAL A 46 -4.33 5.63 -7.93
C VAL A 46 -3.92 5.45 -9.39
N LEU A 47 -2.60 5.36 -9.62
CA LEU A 47 -1.96 5.19 -10.93
C LEU A 47 -1.81 3.72 -11.31
N ALA A 48 -1.48 2.86 -10.35
CA ALA A 48 -1.38 1.43 -10.59
C ALA A 48 -1.79 0.61 -9.37
N THR A 49 -2.24 -0.62 -9.62
CA THR A 49 -2.57 -1.61 -8.59
C THR A 49 -2.04 -2.95 -9.01
N ILE A 50 -1.22 -3.55 -8.14
CA ILE A 50 -0.62 -4.86 -8.29
C ILE A 50 -1.18 -5.73 -7.18
N ILE A 51 -1.71 -6.90 -7.55
CA ILE A 51 -2.24 -7.89 -6.60
C ILE A 51 -1.48 -9.18 -6.80
N LYS A 52 -0.79 -9.65 -5.76
CA LYS A 52 0.07 -10.84 -5.79
C LYS A 52 1.02 -10.87 -6.99
N GLY A 53 1.61 -9.71 -7.32
CA GLY A 53 2.54 -9.55 -8.44
C GLY A 53 1.88 -9.42 -9.82
N SER A 54 0.56 -9.54 -9.93
CA SER A 54 -0.19 -9.30 -11.18
C SER A 54 -0.69 -7.86 -11.23
N ILE A 55 -0.29 -7.12 -12.26
CA ILE A 55 -0.81 -5.79 -12.54
C ILE A 55 -2.30 -5.90 -12.89
N LYS A 56 -3.16 -5.24 -12.11
CA LYS A 56 -4.62 -5.20 -12.33
C LYS A 56 -5.11 -3.85 -12.83
N LYS A 57 -4.40 -2.78 -12.48
CA LYS A 57 -4.61 -1.44 -13.00
C LYS A 57 -3.26 -0.84 -13.35
N ASN A 58 -3.16 -0.24 -14.53
CA ASN A 58 -2.02 0.55 -14.92
C ASN A 58 -2.49 1.72 -15.78
N ILE A 59 -2.38 2.92 -15.24
CA ILE A 59 -2.61 4.19 -15.93
C ILE A 59 -1.39 5.12 -15.80
N LEU A 60 -0.23 4.55 -15.42
CA LEU A 60 1.06 5.22 -15.51
C LEU A 60 1.41 5.54 -16.96
#